data_AF-A0A0E3QUA2-F1
#
_entry.id   AF-A0A0E3QUA2-F1
#
_cell.length_a   1.000
_cell.length_b   1.000
_cell.length_c   1.000
_cell.angle_alpha   90.00
_cell.angle_beta   90.00
_cell.angle_gamma   90.00
#
_symmetry.space_group_name_H-M   'P 1'
#
loop_
_entity.id
_entity.type
_entity.pdbx_description
1 polymer ?
#
loop_
_entity_poly.entity_id
_entity_poly.type
_entity_poly.pdbx_seq_one_letter_code
_entity_poly.pdbx_strand_id
1 'polypeptide(L)' 'MIKDYVATRFYLEIDDLDYTPFDALGGRGRMYQLFWDEMNSVIN' A
#
# COMPACT_ATOMS: atom_id res chain seq x y z
N MET A 1 1.23 13.20 -20.17
CA MET A 1 2.55 13.75 -19.72
C MET A 1 3.15 12.79 -18.71
N ILE A 2 4.46 12.83 -18.42
CA ILE A 2 5.10 11.94 -17.42
C ILE A 2 4.33 11.90 -16.09
N LYS A 3 3.73 13.03 -15.67
CA LYS A 3 2.86 13.12 -14.50
C LYS A 3 1.67 12.15 -14.53
N ASP A 4 0.99 12.04 -15.66
CA ASP A 4 -0.19 11.17 -15.80
C ASP A 4 0.23 9.70 -15.84
N TYR A 5 1.42 9.41 -16.37
CA TYR A 5 2.02 8.07 -16.37
C TYR A 5 2.47 7.63 -14.97
N VAL A 6 3.06 8.55 -14.19
CA VAL A 6 3.42 8.31 -12.78
C VAL A 6 2.17 8.15 -11.93
N ALA A 7 1.15 9.00 -12.11
CA ALA A 7 -0.10 8.95 -11.36
C ALA A 7 -0.92 7.66 -11.57
N THR A 8 -0.71 6.96 -12.68
CA THR A 8 -1.50 5.77 -13.07
C THR A 8 -0.77 4.45 -12.92
N ARG A 9 0.53 4.46 -12.61
CA ARG A 9 1.33 3.23 -12.43
C ARG A 9 1.96 3.17 -11.04
N PHE A 10 1.10 3.11 -10.03
CA PHE A 10 1.51 2.58 -8.73
C PHE A 10 0.96 1.17 -8.61
N TYR A 11 1.86 0.19 -8.64
CA TYR A 11 1.56 -1.19 -8.25
C TYR A 11 2.02 -1.31 -6.81
N LEU A 12 1.09 -1.59 -5.91
CA LEU A 12 1.37 -1.83 -4.50
C LEU A 12 1.06 -3.30 -4.24
N GLU A 13 2.04 -4.05 -3.80
CA GLU A 13 1.85 -5.41 -3.31
C GLU A 13 1.75 -5.40 -1.78
N ILE A 14 1.18 -6.45 -1.21
CA ILE A 14 1.08 -6.56 0.25
C ILE A 14 2.45 -6.57 0.94
N ASP A 15 3.46 -7.14 0.28
CA ASP A 15 4.82 -7.22 0.81
C ASP A 15 5.54 -5.87 0.74
N ASP A 16 5.06 -4.92 -0.08
CA ASP A 16 5.60 -3.56 -0.11
C ASP A 16 5.41 -2.83 1.24
N LEU A 17 4.40 -3.23 2.01
CA LEU A 17 4.11 -2.68 3.34
C LEU A 17 5.17 -3.04 4.40
N ASP A 18 6.08 -3.97 4.11
CA ASP A 18 7.20 -4.33 4.97
C ASP A 18 8.45 -3.46 4.71
N TYR A 19 8.42 -2.58 3.71
CA TYR A 19 9.53 -1.68 3.37
C TYR A 19 9.24 -0.22 3.76
N THR A 20 10.31 0.57 3.90
CA THR A 20 10.23 2.01 4.13
C THR A 20 9.59 2.73 2.93
N PRO A 21 8.63 3.65 3.15
CA PRO A 21 8.26 4.27 4.44
C PRO A 21 7.12 3.57 5.20
N PHE A 22 6.53 2.51 4.68
CA PHE A 22 5.33 1.91 5.24
C PHE A 22 5.61 1.22 6.58
N ASP A 23 6.73 0.50 6.69
CA ASP A 23 7.18 -0.14 7.93
C ASP A 23 7.24 0.84 9.12
N ALA A 24 7.80 2.04 8.89
CA ALA A 24 7.90 3.11 9.86
C ALA A 24 6.53 3.71 10.25
N LEU A 25 5.51 3.52 9.42
CA LEU A 25 4.13 3.94 9.66
C LEU A 25 3.25 2.80 10.21
N GLY A 26 3.86 1.65 10.54
CA GLY A 26 3.21 0.48 11.13
C GLY A 26 2.87 -0.64 10.14
N GLY A 27 3.25 -0.48 8.87
CA GLY A 27 3.25 -1.51 7.82
C GLY A 27 1.93 -2.26 7.69
N ARG A 28 2.04 -3.58 7.45
CA ARG A 28 0.89 -4.49 7.34
C ARG A 28 0.00 -4.48 8.59
N GLY A 29 0.59 -4.37 9.78
CA GLY A 29 -0.15 -4.34 11.04
C GLY A 29 -1.09 -3.15 11.13
N ARG A 30 -0.61 -1.96 10.77
CA ARG A 30 -1.44 -0.74 10.72
C ARG A 30 -2.52 -0.85 9.65
N MET A 31 -2.19 -1.43 8.50
CA MET A 31 -3.14 -1.58 7.40
C MET A 31 -4.28 -2.55 7.75
N TYR A 32 -3.98 -3.65 8.45
CA TYR A 32 -4.99 -4.55 9.00
C TYR A 32 -5.85 -3.89 10.10
N GLN A 33 -5.28 -3.05 10.96
CA GLN A 33 -6.07 -2.33 11.98
C GLN A 33 -7.11 -1.38 11.37
N LEU A 34 -6.79 -0.78 10.21
CA LEU A 34 -7.66 0.20 9.55
C LEU A 34 -8.73 -0.45 8.68
N PHE A 35 -8.37 -1.53 7.98
CA PHE A 35 -9.20 -2.12 6.93
C PHE A 35 -9.59 -3.58 7.19
N TRP A 36 -9.06 -4.20 8.25
CA TRP A 36 -9.33 -5.58 8.64
C TRP A 36 -9.24 -6.54 7.44
N ASP A 37 -10.28 -7.35 7.24
CA ASP A 37 -10.34 -8.36 6.19
C ASP A 37 -10.49 -7.73 4.79
N GLU A 38 -10.83 -6.44 4.70
CA GLU A 38 -10.93 -5.68 3.45
C GLU A 38 -9.58 -5.14 2.96
N MET A 39 -8.51 -5.24 3.77
CA MET A 39 -7.18 -4.73 3.44
C MET A 39 -6.70 -5.18 2.05
N ASN A 40 -6.85 -6.46 1.72
CA ASN A 40 -6.42 -7.00 0.43
C ASN A 40 -7.21 -6.40 -0.74
N SER A 41 -8.48 -6.03 -0.53
CA SER A 41 -9.32 -5.41 -1.56
C SER A 41 -8.94 -3.95 -1.82
N VAL A 42 -8.31 -3.28 -0.85
CA VAL A 42 -7.82 -1.89 -1.01
C VAL A 42 -6.54 -1.84 -1.84
N ILE A 43 -5.76 -2.93 -1.83
CA ILE A 43 -4.47 -3.03 -2.54
C ILE A 43 -4.67 -3.51 -3.99
N ASN A 44 -5.75 -4.23 -4.30
CA ASN A 44 -6.03 -4.89 -5.58
C ASN A 44 -6.63 -3.98 -6.66
#